data_AF-A0A818BEP3-F1
#
_entry.id   AF-A0A818BEP3-F1
#
_cell.length_a   1.000
_cell.length_b   1.000
_cell.length_c   1.000
_cell.angle_alpha   90.00
_cell.angle_beta   90.00
_cell.angle_gamma   90.00
#
_symmetry.space_group_name_H-M   'P 1'
#
loop_
_entity.id
_entity.type
_entity.pdbx_description
1 polymer ?
#
loop_
_entity_poly.entity_id
_entity_poly.type
_entity_poly.pdbx_seq_one_letter_code
_entity_poly.pdbx_strand_id
1 'polypeptide(L)'
;MRRTGSALPGKLDETPARNMAIMLFKDSEDLTDKPILPRHRRPPKRYDSNPAVVNFSSCGEFYRQQYIEALEIVVNMLKNRFTQKNFKLLCNVEKFIIHVANNSLDDPNDCVQSIKDFCYGDIDVERLKGEALMIFDFFQSVIKTNQMNIKQITKISINL
;
A
#
# COMPACT_ATOMS: atom_id res chain seq x y z
N MET A 1 32.84 -48.89 -12.32
CA MET A 1 32.47 -47.77 -13.22
C MET A 1 31.73 -46.73 -12.41
N ARG A 2 32.38 -45.60 -12.09
CA ARG A 2 31.77 -44.44 -11.41
C ARG A 2 31.24 -43.49 -12.49
N ARG A 3 29.96 -43.09 -12.43
CA ARG A 3 29.45 -41.93 -13.18
C ARG A 3 29.38 -40.75 -12.22
N THR A 4 30.26 -39.79 -12.44
CA THR A 4 30.17 -38.43 -11.91
C THR A 4 29.39 -37.57 -12.92
N GLY A 5 28.63 -36.60 -12.41
CA GLY A 5 28.14 -35.48 -13.21
C GLY A 5 26.64 -35.25 -13.12
N SER A 6 26.20 -34.57 -12.06
CA SER A 6 24.99 -33.75 -12.12
C SER A 6 25.39 -32.31 -11.82
N ALA A 7 25.48 -31.51 -12.88
CA ALA A 7 25.58 -30.06 -12.81
C ALA A 7 24.26 -29.45 -12.31
N LEU A 8 24.38 -28.32 -11.59
CA LEU A 8 23.56 -27.08 -11.62
C LEU A 8 23.60 -26.41 -10.22
N PRO A 9 23.32 -25.09 -10.06
CA PRO A 9 23.25 -24.00 -11.05
C PRO A 9 23.95 -22.68 -10.62
N GLY A 10 24.15 -21.78 -11.58
CA GLY A 10 23.98 -20.33 -11.43
C GLY A 10 24.94 -19.59 -10.50
N LYS A 11 25.91 -18.87 -11.08
CA LYS A 11 26.58 -17.74 -10.42
C LYS A 11 25.49 -16.76 -9.96
N LEU A 12 25.41 -16.56 -8.66
CA LEU A 12 24.50 -15.63 -8.00
C LEU A 12 24.90 -14.20 -8.36
N ASP A 13 23.99 -13.43 -8.94
CA ASP A 13 24.22 -12.01 -9.28
C ASP A 13 24.67 -11.21 -8.04
N GLU A 14 25.88 -10.65 -8.14
CA GLU A 14 26.53 -9.83 -7.12
C GLU A 14 26.01 -8.39 -7.21
N THR A 15 24.82 -8.14 -6.69
CA THR A 15 24.31 -6.78 -6.56
C THR A 15 25.03 -6.04 -5.42
N PRO A 16 25.37 -4.75 -5.58
CA PRO A 16 26.09 -3.98 -4.56
C PRO A 16 25.35 -3.94 -3.21
N ALA A 17 24.02 -3.97 -3.23
CA ALA A 17 23.19 -4.05 -2.02
C ALA A 17 23.41 -5.34 -1.22
N ARG A 18 23.63 -6.48 -1.90
CA ARG A 18 23.89 -7.77 -1.25
C ARG A 18 25.25 -7.77 -0.57
N ASN A 19 26.27 -7.21 -1.22
CA ASN A 19 27.62 -7.12 -0.65
C ASN A 19 27.65 -6.21 0.58
N MET A 20 26.89 -5.11 0.56
CA MET A 20 26.74 -4.22 1.70
C MET A 20 26.03 -4.92 2.88
N ALA A 21 24.98 -5.69 2.61
CA ALA A 21 24.31 -6.48 3.65
C ALA A 21 25.25 -7.51 4.28
N ILE A 22 26.03 -8.24 3.46
CA ILE A 22 27.01 -9.22 3.96
C ILE A 22 28.08 -8.56 4.83
N MET A 23 28.58 -7.38 4.46
CA MET A 23 29.54 -6.62 5.25
C MET A 23 28.95 -6.21 6.60
N LEU A 24 27.75 -5.64 6.61
CA LEU A 24 27.05 -5.23 7.83
C LEU A 24 26.80 -6.39 8.80
N PHE A 25 26.47 -7.58 8.27
CA PHE A 25 26.29 -8.76 9.13
C PHE A 25 27.61 -9.22 9.76
N LYS A 26 28.72 -9.22 9.00
CA LYS A 26 30.05 -9.56 9.56
C LYS A 26 30.50 -8.56 10.62
N ASP A 27 30.28 -7.28 10.37
CA ASP A 27 30.69 -6.22 11.30
C ASP A 27 29.88 -6.23 12.61
N SER A 28 28.72 -6.89 12.64
CA SER A 28 27.83 -6.95 13.80
C SER A 28 27.86 -8.29 14.56
N GLU A 29 28.59 -9.29 14.08
CA GLU A 29 28.69 -10.62 14.71
C GLU A 29 29.24 -10.55 16.15
N ASP A 30 30.20 -9.65 16.41
CA ASP A 30 30.83 -9.49 17.73
C ASP A 30 30.05 -8.55 18.67
N LEU A 31 29.05 -7.83 18.17
CA LEU A 31 28.27 -6.84 18.92
C LEU A 31 26.98 -7.39 19.52
N THR A 32 26.58 -8.62 19.17
CA THR A 32 25.31 -9.19 19.60
C THR A 32 25.45 -10.62 20.12
N ASP A 33 24.72 -10.92 21.19
CA ASP A 33 24.63 -12.28 21.72
C ASP A 33 23.99 -13.23 20.70
N LYS A 34 24.37 -14.51 20.77
CA LYS A 34 23.80 -15.54 19.90
C LYS A 34 22.27 -15.59 20.07
N PRO A 35 21.51 -15.76 18.98
CA PRO A 35 20.05 -15.82 19.04
C PRO A 35 19.60 -17.04 19.85
N ILE A 36 18.70 -16.83 20.81
CA ILE A 36 18.15 -17.87 21.69
C ILE A 36 16.64 -17.99 21.43
N LEU A 37 16.14 -19.21 21.28
CA LEU A 37 14.71 -19.46 21.19
C LEU A 37 14.02 -19.08 22.51
N PRO A 38 12.93 -18.30 22.47
CA PRO A 38 12.16 -18.02 23.67
C PRO A 38 11.65 -19.30 24.33
N ARG A 39 11.64 -19.31 25.67
CA ARG A 39 11.14 -20.46 26.43
C ARG A 39 9.68 -20.74 26.10
N HIS A 40 9.39 -21.93 25.57
CA HIS A 40 8.02 -22.39 25.37
C HIS A 40 7.26 -22.42 26.69
N ARG A 41 6.15 -21.68 26.75
CA ARG A 41 5.23 -21.69 27.90
C ARG A 41 4.14 -22.71 27.64
N ARG A 42 3.97 -23.65 28.57
CA ARG A 42 2.85 -24.58 28.52
C ARG A 42 1.56 -23.82 28.84
N PRO A 43 0.48 -23.96 28.04
CA PRO A 43 -0.80 -23.33 28.37
C PRO A 43 -1.34 -23.89 29.70
N PRO A 44 -2.11 -23.11 30.46
CA PRO A 44 -2.73 -23.59 31.69
C PRO A 44 -3.68 -24.77 31.41
N LYS A 45 -3.66 -25.79 32.28
CA LYS A 45 -4.41 -27.06 32.13
C LYS A 45 -5.92 -26.91 31.94
N ARG A 46 -6.50 -25.75 32.30
CA ARG A 46 -7.92 -25.45 32.13
C ARG A 46 -8.32 -25.16 30.69
N TYR A 47 -7.35 -24.86 29.82
CA TYR A 47 -7.55 -24.47 28.42
C TYR A 47 -6.95 -25.49 27.45
N ASP A 48 -6.85 -26.77 27.85
CA ASP A 48 -6.25 -27.84 27.04
C ASP A 48 -7.19 -28.30 25.91
N SER A 49 -7.70 -27.34 25.14
CA SER A 49 -8.47 -27.54 23.91
C SER A 49 -7.50 -27.80 22.75
N ASN A 50 -6.68 -28.85 22.87
CA ASN A 50 -5.69 -29.38 21.92
C ASN A 50 -5.43 -28.55 20.64
N PRO A 51 -4.83 -27.35 20.71
CA PRO A 51 -4.31 -26.69 19.53
C PRO A 51 -2.91 -27.24 19.26
N ALA A 52 -2.59 -27.53 18.00
CA ALA A 52 -1.25 -27.93 17.62
C ALA A 52 -0.25 -26.81 18.03
N VAL A 53 0.53 -27.07 19.08
CA VAL A 53 1.56 -26.13 19.55
C VAL A 53 2.65 -26.08 18.49
N VAL A 54 2.81 -24.93 17.84
CA VAL A 54 3.89 -24.71 16.88
C VAL A 54 5.22 -24.68 17.64
N ASN A 55 5.96 -25.78 17.54
CA ASN A 55 7.32 -25.89 18.08
C ASN A 55 8.30 -25.53 16.96
N PHE A 56 9.16 -24.54 17.21
CA PHE A 56 10.20 -24.15 16.26
C PHE A 56 11.45 -25.01 16.48
N SER A 57 11.99 -25.57 15.40
CA SER A 57 13.16 -26.43 15.48
C SER A 57 14.47 -25.64 15.59
N SER A 58 14.46 -24.40 15.11
CA SER A 58 15.63 -23.51 15.05
C SER A 58 15.27 -22.06 15.32
N CYS A 59 16.20 -21.30 15.92
CA CYS A 59 16.09 -19.84 16.07
C CYS A 59 15.82 -19.16 14.71
N GLY A 60 16.41 -19.66 13.62
CA GLY A 60 16.23 -19.09 12.29
C GLY A 60 14.80 -19.17 11.79
N GLU A 61 14.10 -20.28 12.04
CA GLU A 61 12.70 -20.45 11.66
C GLU A 61 11.78 -19.51 12.47
N PHE A 62 12.05 -19.39 13.77
CA PHE A 62 11.30 -18.51 14.67
C PHE A 62 11.37 -17.05 14.22
N TYR A 63 12.58 -16.51 14.02
CA TYR A 63 12.73 -15.11 13.60
C TYR A 63 12.27 -14.86 12.17
N ARG A 64 12.40 -15.86 11.28
CA ARG A 64 11.83 -15.77 9.93
C ARG A 64 10.31 -15.66 9.97
N GLN A 65 9.64 -16.44 10.83
CA GLN A 65 8.19 -16.32 11.00
C GLN A 65 7.82 -14.94 11.56
N GLN A 66 8.50 -14.46 12.59
CA GLN A 66 8.23 -13.12 13.15
C GLN A 66 8.41 -12.01 12.11
N TYR A 67 9.44 -12.12 11.27
CA TYR A 67 9.66 -11.16 10.19
C TYR A 67 8.52 -11.16 9.18
N ILE A 68 8.06 -12.34 8.74
CA ILE A 68 6.92 -12.47 7.82
C ILE A 68 5.66 -11.91 8.47
N GLU A 69 5.39 -12.26 9.73
CA GLU A 69 4.22 -11.76 10.48
C GLU A 69 4.25 -10.23 10.58
N ALA A 70 5.39 -9.63 10.89
CA ALA A 70 5.54 -8.18 10.92
C ALA A 70 5.27 -7.54 9.55
N LEU A 71 5.78 -8.13 8.46
CA LEU A 71 5.49 -7.66 7.11
C LEU A 71 3.99 -7.75 6.78
N GLU A 72 3.33 -8.85 7.13
CA GLU A 72 1.89 -9.03 6.91
C GLU A 72 1.09 -7.99 7.69
N ILE A 73 1.46 -7.71 8.94
CA ILE A 73 0.84 -6.66 9.77
C ILE A 73 1.01 -5.29 9.10
N VAL A 74 2.23 -4.94 8.66
CA VAL A 74 2.49 -3.66 7.99
C VAL A 74 1.68 -3.53 6.70
N VAL A 75 1.67 -4.58 5.87
CA VAL A 75 0.89 -4.62 4.61
C VAL A 75 -0.59 -4.46 4.90
N ASN A 76 -1.13 -5.14 5.91
CA ASN A 76 -2.52 -5.03 6.30
C ASN A 76 -2.85 -3.66 6.88
N MET A 77 -1.97 -3.05 7.66
CA MET A 77 -2.16 -1.68 8.14
C MET A 77 -2.17 -0.66 7.00
N LEU A 78 -1.28 -0.81 6.01
CA LEU A 78 -1.30 0.03 4.81
C LEU A 78 -2.60 -0.14 4.02
N LYS A 79 -3.01 -1.39 3.77
CA LYS A 79 -4.30 -1.66 3.13
C LYS A 79 -5.44 -1.00 3.90
N ASN A 80 -5.52 -1.23 5.20
CA ASN A 80 -6.56 -0.67 6.07
C ASN A 80 -6.56 0.86 6.05
N ARG A 81 -5.39 1.50 6.00
CA ARG A 81 -5.26 2.96 5.91
C ARG A 81 -5.80 3.50 4.58
N PHE A 82 -5.49 2.83 3.47
CA PHE A 82 -5.95 3.27 2.14
C PHE A 82 -7.38 2.82 1.79
N THR A 83 -7.95 1.87 2.53
CA THR A 83 -9.36 1.45 2.37
C THR A 83 -10.30 2.17 3.33
N GLN A 84 -9.82 3.11 4.14
CA GLN A 84 -10.67 3.93 5.01
C GLN A 84 -11.72 4.69 4.18
N LYS A 85 -12.95 4.73 4.69
CA LYS A 85 -14.08 5.41 4.04
C LYS A 85 -13.76 6.87 3.68
N ASN A 86 -13.08 7.58 4.58
CA ASN A 86 -12.70 8.98 4.41
C ASN A 86 -11.67 9.16 3.28
N PHE A 87 -10.71 8.23 3.15
CA PHE A 87 -9.74 8.27 2.06
C PHE A 87 -10.41 8.00 0.71
N LYS A 88 -11.33 7.02 0.67
CA LYS A 88 -12.11 6.73 -0.53
C LYS A 88 -12.95 7.93 -0.97
N LEU A 89 -13.54 8.68 -0.03
CA LEU A 89 -14.25 9.93 -0.34
C LEU A 89 -13.33 10.93 -1.02
N LEU A 90 -12.15 11.20 -0.46
CA LEU A 90 -11.19 12.14 -1.05
C LEU A 90 -10.80 11.72 -2.48
N CYS A 91 -10.54 10.42 -2.70
CA CYS A 91 -10.29 9.90 -4.05
C CYS A 91 -11.50 10.09 -4.98
N ASN A 92 -12.73 9.92 -4.50
CA ASN A 92 -13.94 10.13 -5.29
C ASN A 92 -14.15 11.62 -5.65
N VAL A 93 -13.86 12.53 -4.71
CA VAL A 93 -13.89 13.98 -4.96
C VAL A 93 -12.84 14.39 -5.98
N GLU A 94 -11.61 13.89 -5.85
CA GLU A 94 -10.54 14.15 -6.82
C GLU A 94 -10.93 13.65 -8.22
N LYS A 95 -11.42 12.41 -8.32
CA LYS A 95 -11.93 11.86 -9.58
C LYS A 95 -13.04 12.70 -10.16
N PHE A 96 -14.01 13.11 -9.35
CA PHE A 96 -15.10 13.99 -9.78
C PHE A 96 -14.57 15.28 -10.39
N ILE A 97 -13.64 15.97 -9.72
CA ILE A 97 -13.04 17.21 -10.23
C ILE A 97 -12.29 16.96 -11.55
N ILE A 98 -11.52 15.86 -11.66
CA ILE A 98 -10.80 15.50 -12.88
C ILE A 98 -11.77 15.24 -14.04
N HIS A 99 -12.88 14.55 -13.80
CA HIS A 99 -13.90 14.28 -14.83
C HIS A 99 -14.57 15.57 -15.31
N VAL A 100 -14.94 16.44 -14.36
CA VAL A 100 -15.51 17.76 -14.64
C VAL A 100 -14.56 18.60 -15.47
N ALA A 101 -13.28 18.65 -15.09
CA ALA A 101 -12.28 19.46 -15.78
C ALA A 101 -12.03 19.00 -17.24
N ASN A 102 -12.25 17.72 -17.54
CA ASN A 102 -12.08 17.15 -18.88
C ASN A 102 -13.37 17.12 -19.73
N ASN A 103 -14.49 17.61 -19.23
CA ASN A 103 -15.81 17.46 -19.86
C ASN A 103 -16.20 16.00 -20.16
N SER A 104 -15.64 15.03 -19.43
CA SER A 104 -16.02 13.62 -19.57
C SER A 104 -17.16 13.35 -18.58
N LEU A 105 -18.40 13.56 -19.02
CA LEU A 105 -19.61 13.22 -18.27
C LEU A 105 -19.99 11.75 -18.45
N ASP A 106 -19.03 10.87 -18.73
CA ASP A 106 -19.33 9.46 -19.03
C ASP A 106 -19.74 8.64 -17.80
N ASP A 107 -19.51 9.10 -16.56
CA ASP A 107 -20.28 8.62 -15.39
C ASP A 107 -20.13 9.49 -14.10
N PRO A 108 -20.63 10.74 -14.07
CA PRO A 108 -20.55 11.58 -12.87
C PRO A 108 -21.45 11.05 -11.76
N ASN A 109 -22.50 10.31 -12.10
CA ASN A 109 -23.53 9.90 -11.17
C ASN A 109 -22.98 8.99 -10.08
N ASP A 110 -22.08 8.06 -10.41
CA ASP A 110 -21.50 7.15 -9.40
C ASP A 110 -20.60 7.88 -8.39
N CYS A 111 -19.81 8.87 -8.85
CA CYS A 111 -18.97 9.68 -7.97
C CYS A 111 -19.81 10.64 -7.12
N VAL A 112 -20.80 11.31 -7.74
CA VAL A 112 -21.72 12.24 -7.07
C VAL A 112 -22.59 11.52 -6.05
N GLN A 113 -23.09 10.34 -6.38
CA GLN A 113 -23.86 9.51 -5.45
C GLN A 113 -23.00 9.05 -4.27
N SER A 114 -21.76 8.62 -4.53
CA SER A 114 -20.82 8.26 -3.46
C SER A 114 -20.50 9.44 -2.51
N ILE A 115 -20.44 10.66 -3.05
CA ILE A 115 -20.24 11.89 -2.25
C ILE A 115 -21.51 12.21 -1.45
N LYS A 116 -22.68 12.13 -2.08
CA LYS A 116 -23.99 12.34 -1.44
C LYS A 116 -24.23 11.36 -0.29
N ASP A 117 -23.92 10.09 -0.50
CA ASP A 117 -24.07 9.04 0.51
C ASP A 117 -23.13 9.24 1.70
N PHE A 118 -22.00 9.90 1.52
CA PHE A 118 -21.10 10.21 2.63
C PHE A 118 -21.51 11.47 3.38
N CYS A 119 -21.91 12.52 2.65
CA CYS A 119 -22.24 13.83 3.19
C CYS A 119 -23.72 14.00 3.59
N TYR A 120 -24.49 12.90 3.63
CA TYR A 120 -25.85 12.78 4.18
C TYR A 120 -26.63 14.10 4.40
N GLY A 121 -27.03 14.76 3.31
CA GLY A 121 -27.91 15.94 3.36
C GLY A 121 -27.21 17.30 3.45
N ASP A 122 -25.90 17.35 3.70
CA ASP A 122 -25.12 18.60 3.69
C ASP A 122 -24.84 19.10 2.26
N ILE A 123 -25.02 18.23 1.26
CA ILE A 123 -24.73 18.54 -0.15
C ILE A 123 -26.01 18.52 -0.97
N ASP A 124 -26.31 19.67 -1.56
CA ASP A 124 -27.28 19.79 -2.65
C ASP A 124 -26.62 19.38 -3.97
N VAL A 125 -27.07 18.25 -4.52
CA VAL A 125 -26.54 17.64 -5.74
C VAL A 125 -26.76 18.53 -6.96
N GLU A 126 -27.89 19.23 -7.03
CA GLU A 126 -28.20 20.07 -8.18
C GLU A 126 -27.32 21.33 -8.18
N ARG A 127 -27.10 21.89 -6.98
CA ARG A 127 -26.12 22.97 -6.81
C ARG A 127 -24.70 22.52 -7.16
N LEU A 128 -24.29 21.33 -6.72
CA LEU A 128 -22.96 20.77 -7.02
C LEU A 128 -22.74 20.59 -8.53
N LYS A 129 -23.75 20.14 -9.27
CA LYS A 129 -23.68 20.06 -10.75
C LYS A 129 -23.52 21.43 -11.40
N GLY A 130 -24.23 22.44 -10.90
CA GLY A 130 -24.07 23.82 -11.37
C GLY A 130 -22.67 24.37 -11.11
N GLU A 131 -22.14 24.13 -9.91
CA GLU A 131 -20.78 24.53 -9.53
C GLU A 131 -19.71 23.79 -10.36
N ALA A 132 -19.95 22.52 -10.71
CA ALA A 132 -19.07 21.76 -11.59
C ALA A 132 -18.93 22.38 -12.99
N LEU A 133 -20.01 22.89 -13.58
CA LEU A 133 -19.95 23.57 -14.88
C LEU A 133 -19.08 24.83 -14.82
N MET A 134 -19.16 25.60 -13.73
CA MET A 134 -18.32 26.78 -13.53
C MET A 134 -16.84 26.42 -13.41
N ILE A 135 -16.51 25.29 -12.76
CA ILE A 135 -15.14 24.79 -12.67
C ILE A 135 -14.59 24.45 -14.06
N PHE A 136 -15.39 23.80 -14.91
CA PHE A 136 -14.99 23.52 -16.29
C PHE A 136 -14.69 24.80 -17.07
N ASP A 137 -15.59 25.80 -17.01
CA ASP A 137 -15.39 27.08 -17.68
C ASP A 137 -14.15 27.82 -17.17
N PHE A 138 -13.88 27.74 -15.87
CA PHE A 138 -12.66 28.27 -15.28
C PHE A 138 -11.41 27.61 -15.86
N PHE A 139 -11.34 26.28 -15.91
CA PHE A 139 -10.21 25.57 -16.51
C PHE A 139 -9.99 25.95 -17.98
N GLN A 140 -11.07 26.03 -18.76
CA GLN A 140 -11.01 26.46 -20.16
C GLN A 140 -10.49 27.90 -20.30
N SER A 141 -10.92 28.80 -19.42
CA SER A 141 -10.43 30.19 -19.38
C SER A 141 -8.93 30.25 -19.07
N VAL A 142 -8.47 29.49 -18.07
CA VAL A 142 -7.05 29.44 -17.68
C VAL A 142 -6.18 28.85 -18.79
N ILE A 143 -6.62 27.77 -19.43
CA ILE A 143 -5.91 27.13 -20.54
C ILE A 143 -5.75 28.11 -21.71
N LYS A 144 -6.82 28.82 -22.07
CA LYS A 144 -6.81 29.83 -23.14
C LYS A 144 -5.91 31.02 -22.80
N THR A 145 -6.04 31.56 -21.59
CA THR A 145 -5.27 32.74 -21.13
C THR A 145 -3.78 32.47 -21.14
N ASN A 146 -3.37 31.30 -20.67
CA ASN A 146 -1.96 30.91 -20.56
C ASN A 146 -1.43 30.19 -21.81
N GLN A 147 -2.22 30.10 -22.88
CA GLN A 147 -1.87 29.40 -24.13
C GLN A 147 -1.33 27.97 -23.89
N MET A 148 -1.87 27.28 -22.88
CA MET A 148 -1.41 25.94 -22.55
C MET A 148 -1.99 24.92 -23.52
N ASN A 149 -1.16 24.02 -24.03
CA ASN A 149 -1.59 22.98 -24.96
C ASN A 149 -1.99 21.70 -24.20
N ILE A 150 -2.94 21.83 -23.27
CA ILE A 150 -3.39 20.72 -22.41
C ILE A 150 -4.54 19.99 -23.10
N LYS A 151 -4.35 18.70 -23.39
CA LYS A 151 -5.37 17.82 -23.98
C LYS A 151 -6.26 17.17 -22.92
N GLN A 152 -5.69 16.84 -21.76
CA GLN A 152 -6.38 16.15 -20.67
C GLN A 152 -5.68 16.46 -19.35
N ILE A 153 -6.49 16.74 -18.32
CA ILE A 153 -6.06 16.92 -16.94
C ILE A 153 -6.05 15.55 -16.28
N THR A 154 -4.89 15.12 -15.77
CA THR A 154 -4.70 13.79 -15.16
C THR A 154 -4.37 13.84 -13.69
N LYS A 155 -3.96 15.00 -13.16
CA LYS A 155 -3.55 15.17 -11.76
C LYS A 155 -3.78 16.60 -11.31
N ILE A 156 -4.24 16.77 -10.07
CA ILE A 156 -4.32 18.04 -9.38
C ILE A 156 -3.32 17.98 -8.23
N SER A 157 -2.18 18.65 -8.38
CA SER A 157 -1.15 18.71 -7.35
C SER A 157 -1.15 20.09 -6.68
N ILE A 158 -1.17 20.09 -5.35
CA ILE A 158 -0.87 21.27 -4.54
C ILE A 158 0.65 21.27 -4.35
N ASN A 159 1.34 22.30 -4.85
CA ASN A 159 2.71 22.57 -4.44
C ASN A 159 2.65 23.15 -3.02
N LEU A 160 2.95 22.31 -2.03
CA LEU A 160 3.18 22.70 -0.64
C LEU A 160 4.63 23.14 -0.46
#